data_AF-A0A2G1W871-F1
#
_entry.id   AF-A0A2G1W871-F1
#
_cell.length_a   1.000
_cell.length_b   1.000
_cell.length_c   1.000
_cell.angle_alpha   90.00
_cell.angle_beta   90.00
_cell.angle_gamma   90.00
#
_symmetry.space_group_name_H-M   'P 1'
#
loop_
_entity.id
_entity.type
_entity.pdbx_description
1 polymer ?
#
loop_
_entity_poly.entity_id
_entity_poly.type
_entity_poly.pdbx_seq_one_letter_code
_entity_poly.pdbx_strand_id
1 'polypeptide(L)'
;MIGFQYRFNITRLDAISGRVSQWFAPADVIALVKLTQVIASELQHDGCMNTCLRDELRGVAVLLDEALDKLKTEHDSTGDKIR
;
A
#
# COMPACT_ATOMS: atom_id res chain seq x y z
N MET A 1 18.91 23.25 1.57
CA MET A 1 18.53 22.43 2.73
C MET A 1 18.74 20.98 2.35
N ILE A 2 19.70 20.27 2.93
CA ILE A 2 19.86 18.83 2.68
C ILE A 2 19.07 18.15 3.79
N GLY A 3 17.78 17.88 3.52
CA GLY A 3 16.88 17.19 4.44
C GLY A 3 17.04 15.66 4.35
N PHE A 4 16.34 14.93 5.22
CA PHE A 4 16.19 13.48 5.08
C PHE A 4 15.42 13.15 3.79
N GLN A 5 15.88 12.14 3.07
CA GLN A 5 15.19 11.59 1.91
C GLN A 5 14.81 10.14 2.17
N TYR A 6 13.52 9.84 2.04
CA TYR A 6 13.03 8.48 2.05
C TYR A 6 13.44 7.75 0.77
N ARG A 7 14.02 6.56 0.91
CA ARG A 7 14.32 5.64 -0.19
C ARG A 7 13.66 4.30 0.11
N PHE A 8 12.78 3.84 -0.77
CA PHE A 8 12.09 2.57 -0.64
C PHE A 8 12.59 1.61 -1.72
N ASN A 9 13.22 0.50 -1.30
CA ASN A 9 13.57 -0.60 -2.19
C ASN A 9 12.58 -1.73 -1.95
N ILE A 10 11.68 -1.97 -2.89
CA ILE A 10 10.70 -3.06 -2.80
C ILE A 10 11.17 -4.20 -3.69
N THR A 11 11.30 -5.39 -3.11
CA THR A 11 11.76 -6.60 -3.81
C THR A 11 10.85 -7.77 -3.49
N ARG A 12 10.55 -8.61 -4.49
CA ARG A 12 9.77 -9.82 -4.28
C ARG A 12 10.67 -10.97 -3.85
N LEU A 13 10.36 -11.57 -2.70
CA LEU A 13 11.00 -12.77 -2.21
C LEU A 13 10.13 -13.99 -2.53
N ASP A 14 10.69 -14.97 -3.22
CA ASP A 14 10.06 -16.27 -3.36
C ASP A 14 10.15 -17.01 -2.02
N ALA A 15 9.00 -17.26 -1.39
CA ALA A 15 8.93 -17.81 -0.03
C ALA A 15 9.45 -19.26 0.08
N ILE A 16 9.53 -19.99 -1.04
CA ILE A 16 9.92 -21.40 -1.07
C ILE A 16 11.43 -21.53 -1.31
N SER A 17 11.93 -20.83 -2.32
CA SER A 17 13.34 -20.88 -2.76
C SER A 17 14.22 -19.81 -2.13
N GLY A 18 13.64 -18.81 -1.47
CA GLY A 18 14.37 -17.67 -0.89
C GLY A 18 14.99 -16.73 -1.94
N ARG A 19 14.66 -16.91 -3.23
CA ARG A 19 15.22 -16.09 -4.30
C ARG A 19 14.53 -14.75 -4.37
N VAL A 20 15.33 -13.69 -4.47
CA VAL A 20 14.85 -12.35 -4.74
C VAL A 20 14.70 -12.16 -6.24
N SER A 21 13.54 -11.70 -6.68
CA SER A 21 13.26 -11.35 -8.08
C SER A 21 12.70 -9.93 -8.19
N GLN A 22 12.93 -9.27 -9.32
CA GLN A 22 12.46 -7.90 -9.59
C GLN A 22 11.10 -7.85 -10.31
N TRP A 23 10.50 -9.01 -10.56
CA TRP A 23 9.27 -9.10 -11.35
C TRP A 23 8.05 -8.92 -10.45
N PHE A 24 7.51 -7.70 -10.44
CA PHE A 24 6.17 -7.46 -9.93
C PHE A 24 5.15 -8.21 -10.79
N ALA A 25 4.35 -9.06 -10.16
CA ALA A 25 3.18 -9.65 -10.78
C ALA A 25 1.96 -8.72 -10.56
N PRO A 26 0.95 -8.76 -11.45
CA PRO A 26 -0.29 -7.99 -11.25
C PRO A 26 -0.96 -8.22 -9.90
N ALA A 27 -0.85 -9.44 -9.35
CA ALA A 27 -1.38 -9.79 -8.03
C ALA A 27 -0.71 -9.03 -6.87
N ASP A 28 0.53 -8.55 -7.05
CA ASP A 28 1.28 -7.82 -6.02
C ASP A 28 0.76 -6.39 -5.83
N VAL A 29 -0.03 -5.86 -6.78
CA VAL A 29 -0.59 -4.50 -6.74
C VAL A 29 -1.43 -4.29 -5.49
N ILE A 30 -2.23 -5.28 -5.08
CA ILE A 30 -3.07 -5.16 -3.87
C ILE A 30 -2.20 -5.04 -2.61
N ALA A 31 -1.14 -5.83 -2.52
CA ALA A 31 -0.21 -5.76 -1.40
C ALA A 31 0.54 -4.42 -1.36
N LEU A 32 0.92 -3.86 -2.51
CA LEU A 32 1.53 -2.54 -2.62
C LEU A 32 0.58 -1.41 -2.20
N VAL A 33 -0.68 -1.48 -2.62
CA VAL A 33 -1.71 -0.50 -2.22
C VAL A 33 -1.90 -0.53 -0.70
N LYS A 34 -1.99 -1.72 -0.11
CA LYS A 34 -2.07 -1.89 1.35
C LYS A 34 -0.83 -1.36 2.07
N LEU A 35 0.37 -1.66 1.56
CA LEU A 35 1.62 -1.14 2.12
C LEU A 35 1.63 0.39 2.10
N THR A 36 1.20 1.00 0.99
CA THR A 36 1.13 2.46 0.82
C THR A 36 0.12 3.08 1.79
N GLN A 37 -1.04 2.44 1.98
CA GLN A 37 -2.06 2.85 2.95
C GLN A 37 -1.50 2.86 4.38
N VAL A 38 -0.79 1.81 4.78
CA VAL A 38 -0.14 1.73 6.10
C VAL A 38 0.91 2.83 6.25
N ILE A 39 1.81 3.01 5.26
CA ILE A 39 2.85 4.03 5.32
C ILE A 39 2.23 5.43 5.48
N ALA A 40 1.17 5.74 4.74
CA ALA A 40 0.48 7.04 4.87
C ALA A 40 -0.13 7.23 6.27
N SER A 41 -0.73 6.18 6.83
CA SER A 41 -1.30 6.18 8.19
C SER A 41 -0.25 6.32 9.29
N GLU A 42 0.97 5.82 9.09
CA GLU A 42 2.04 5.95 10.08
C GLU A 42 2.75 7.30 9.97
N LEU A 43 3.06 7.76 8.76
CA LEU A 43 3.79 9.02 8.55
C LEU A 43 3.07 10.24 9.11
N GLN A 44 1.72 10.27 9.09
CA GLN A 44 0.97 11.37 9.72
C GLN A 44 1.28 11.56 11.22
N HIS A 45 1.79 10.52 11.90
CA HIS A 45 2.15 10.53 13.32
C HIS A 45 3.64 10.82 13.58
N ASP A 46 4.48 10.95 12.54
CA ASP A 46 5.95 11.08 12.64
C ASP A 46 6.43 12.39 13.31
N GLY A 47 5.52 13.34 13.58
CA GLY A 47 5.79 14.60 14.29
C GLY A 47 6.67 15.60 13.53
N CYS A 48 7.29 15.20 12.42
CA CYS A 48 8.24 15.98 11.64
C CYS A 48 7.61 16.77 10.48
N MET A 49 6.28 16.86 10.43
CA MET A 49 5.53 17.42 9.28
C MET A 49 4.55 18.50 9.72
N ASN A 50 4.24 19.44 8.82
CA ASN A 50 3.22 20.45 9.05
C ASN A 50 1.80 19.85 9.00
N THR A 51 0.80 20.60 9.50
CA THR A 51 -0.60 20.17 9.56
C THR A 51 -1.18 19.82 8.19
N CYS A 52 -0.89 20.61 7.16
CA CYS A 52 -1.37 20.38 5.79
C CYS A 52 -0.94 19.02 5.26
N LEU A 53 0.35 18.69 5.35
CA LEU A 53 0.89 17.40 4.90
C LEU A 53 0.33 16.22 5.69
N ARG A 54 0.08 16.39 7.00
CA ARG A 54 -0.59 15.36 7.80
C ARG A 54 -2.02 15.10 7.33
N ASP A 55 -2.77 16.16 7.06
CA ASP A 55 -4.14 16.04 6.57
C ASP A 55 -4.20 15.40 5.17
N GLU A 56 -3.25 15.72 4.29
CA GLU A 56 -3.09 15.07 2.99
C GLU A 56 -2.82 13.57 3.14
N LEU A 57 -1.86 13.17 4.00
CA LEU A 57 -1.54 11.76 4.24
C LEU A 57 -2.71 10.99 4.85
N ARG A 58 -3.47 11.62 5.76
CA ARG A 58 -4.72 11.05 6.28
C ARG A 58 -5.72 10.81 5.16
N GLY A 59 -5.92 11.79 4.28
CA GLY A 59 -6.82 11.67 3.13
C GLY A 59 -6.40 10.54 2.18
N VAL A 60 -5.10 10.43 1.90
CA VAL A 60 -4.56 9.34 1.08
C VAL A 60 -4.81 7.97 1.73
N ALA A 61 -4.56 7.84 3.03
CA ALA A 61 -4.80 6.58 3.75
C ALA A 61 -6.27 6.14 3.65
N VAL A 62 -7.21 7.06 3.82
CA VAL A 62 -8.66 6.80 3.69
C VAL A 62 -9.02 6.38 2.27
N LEU A 63 -8.56 7.12 1.26
CA LEU A 63 -8.86 6.81 -0.15
C LEU A 63 -8.36 5.41 -0.56
N LEU A 64 -7.17 5.03 -0.10
CA LEU A 64 -6.61 3.71 -0.40
C LEU A 64 -7.37 2.60 0.33
N ASP A 65 -7.82 2.85 1.56
CA ASP A 65 -8.64 1.90 2.33
C ASP A 65 -9.99 1.64 1.66
N GLU A 66 -10.69 2.71 1.24
CA GLU A 66 -11.94 2.60 0.47
C GLU A 66 -11.76 1.85 -0.86
N ALA A 67 -10.63 2.07 -1.55
CA ALA A 67 -10.32 1.36 -2.78
C ALA A 67 -10.08 -0.14 -2.52
N LEU A 68 -9.37 -0.48 -1.45
CA LEU A 68 -9.15 -1.88 -1.04
C LEU A 68 -10.45 -2.58 -0.68
N ASP A 69 -11.37 -1.91 0.00
CA ASP A 69 -12.65 -2.49 0.36
C ASP A 69 -13.54 -2.76 -0.86
N LYS A 70 -13.58 -1.83 -1.83
CA LYS A 70 -14.27 -2.07 -3.11
C LYS A 70 -13.74 -3.30 -3.83
N LEU A 71 -12.41 -3.44 -3.90
CA LEU A 71 -11.75 -4.58 -4.55
C LEU A 71 -12.05 -5.92 -3.87
N LYS A 72 -12.21 -5.95 -2.54
CA LYS A 72 -12.66 -7.16 -1.81
C LYS A 72 -14.09 -7.53 -2.20
N THR A 73 -15.00 -6.55 -2.21
CA THR A 73 -16.43 -6.80 -2.50
C THR A 73 -16.69 -7.26 -3.94
N GLU A 74 -15.89 -6.81 -4.91
CA GLU A 74 -15.97 -7.27 -6.31
C GLU A 74 -15.44 -8.70 -6.49
N HIS A 75 -14.39 -9.06 -5.73
CA HIS A 75 -13.84 -10.42 -5.75
C HIS A 75 -14.84 -11.43 -5.14
N ASP A 76 -15.48 -11.08 -4.03
CA ASP A 76 -16.47 -11.95 -3.36
C ASP A 76 -17.75 -12.13 -4.19
N SER A 77 -18.21 -11.07 -4.87
CA SER A 77 -19.41 -11.13 -5.74
C SER A 77 -19.20 -11.87 -7.07
N THR A 78 -17.95 -12.05 -7.50
CA THR A 78 -17.61 -12.84 -8.70
C THR A 78 -17.47 -14.33 -8.37
N GLY A 79 -17.05 -14.68 -7.16
CA GLY A 79 -16.94 -16.08 -6.69
C GLY A 79 -18.29 -16.79 -6.49
N ASP A 80 -19.36 -16.03 -6.28
CA ASP A 80 -20.70 -16.58 -5.97
C ASP A 80 -21.54 -16.93 -7.21
N LYS A 81 -21.04 -16.65 -8.42
CA LYS A 81 -21.77 -16.89 -9.69
C LYS A 81 -21.37 -18.18 -10.42
N ILE A 82 -20.49 -19.01 -9.85
CA ILE A 82 -19.99 -20.25 -10.48
C ILE A 82 -20.25 -21.46 -9.57
N ARG A 83 -21.35 -21.48 -8.82
CA ARG A 83 -21.73 -22.63 -7.99
C ARG A 83 -23.15 -23.09 -8.25
#